data_AF-A0A383F6R9-F1
#
_entry.id   AF-A0A383F6R9-F1
#
_cell.length_a   1.000
_cell.length_b   1.000
_cell.length_c   1.000
_cell.angle_alpha   90.00
_cell.angle_beta   90.00
_cell.angle_gamma   90.00
#
_symmetry.space_group_name_H-M   'P 1'
#
loop_
_entity.id
_entity.type
_entity.pdbx_description
1 polymer ?
#
loop_
_entity_poly.entity_id
_entity_poly.type
_entity_poly.pdbx_seq_one_letter_code
_entity_poly.pdbx_strand_id
1 'polypeptide(L)'
;TSVMGVLKDVTDKNFIISHNGSPAVYGHEKIDYVFIDPGFTGKLMALGVGLVGGAAGYMAVIIAKKNANASWKGVVSSLGFALGGRIGFKTFFKPLKIDISGKTRE
;
A
#
# COMPACT_ATOMS: atom_id res chain seq x y z
N THR A 1 6.34 -6.06 -16.23
CA THR A 1 4.98 -6.64 -16.31
C THR A 1 4.70 -7.30 -14.98
N SER A 2 3.56 -7.03 -14.34
CA SER A 2 3.21 -7.69 -13.07
C SER A 2 2.55 -9.04 -13.35
N VAL A 3 2.83 -10.02 -12.50
CA VAL A 3 2.31 -11.40 -12.60
C VAL A 3 1.55 -11.68 -11.31
N MET A 4 0.29 -12.12 -11.42
CA MET A 4 -0.56 -12.45 -10.28
C MET A 4 -0.73 -13.96 -10.15
N GLY A 5 -0.34 -14.52 -9.01
CA GLY A 5 -0.53 -15.93 -8.72
C GLY A 5 0.03 -16.33 -7.37
N VAL A 6 0.03 -17.64 -7.10
CA VAL A 6 0.60 -18.20 -5.86
C VAL A 6 2.02 -18.69 -6.16
N LEU A 7 3.01 -18.15 -5.46
CA LEU A 7 4.37 -18.68 -5.50
C LEU A 7 4.37 -20.11 -4.95
N LYS A 8 4.76 -21.08 -5.77
CA LYS A 8 4.83 -22.48 -5.39
C LYS A 8 6.24 -22.91 -5.03
N ASP A 9 7.22 -22.49 -5.82
CA ASP A 9 8.60 -22.87 -5.63
C ASP A 9 9.57 -21.83 -6.20
N VAL A 10 10.78 -21.81 -5.65
CA VAL A 10 11.90 -20.95 -6.04
C VAL A 10 13.14 -21.83 -6.24
N THR A 11 13.64 -21.84 -7.46
CA THR A 11 14.93 -22.46 -7.80
C THR A 11 15.96 -21.36 -8.05
N ASP A 12 17.25 -21.72 -8.18
CA ASP A 12 18.34 -20.78 -8.44
C ASP A 12 18.15 -19.93 -9.70
N LYS A 13 17.32 -20.40 -10.64
CA LYS A 13 17.15 -19.78 -11.96
C LYS A 13 15.70 -19.45 -12.31
N ASN A 14 14.73 -20.03 -11.62
CA ASN A 14 13.31 -19.91 -11.97
C ASN A 14 12.39 -19.80 -10.75
N PHE A 15 11.29 -19.07 -10.94
CA PHE A 15 10.12 -19.06 -10.07
C PHE A 15 9.00 -19.89 -10.69
N ILE A 16 8.32 -20.69 -9.87
CA ILE A 16 7.10 -21.39 -10.29
C ILE A 16 5.91 -20.69 -9.64
N ILE A 17 5.06 -20.08 -10.47
CA ILE A 17 3.85 -19.38 -10.05
C ILE A 17 2.64 -20.13 -10.58
N SER A 18 1.73 -20.51 -9.67
CA SER A 18 0.46 -21.10 -10.07
C SER A 18 -0.53 -20.01 -10.47
N HIS A 19 -1.00 -20.08 -11.72
CA HIS A 19 -2.09 -19.27 -12.27
C HIS A 19 -3.31 -20.17 -12.41
N ASN A 20 -4.38 -19.90 -11.64
CA ASN A 20 -5.63 -20.67 -11.70
C ASN A 20 -5.43 -22.20 -11.63
N GLY A 21 -4.49 -22.65 -10.80
CA GLY A 21 -4.18 -24.08 -10.63
C GLY A 21 -3.15 -24.65 -11.61
N SER A 22 -2.79 -23.92 -12.67
CA SER A 22 -1.75 -24.33 -13.62
C SER A 22 -0.39 -23.71 -13.26
N PRO A 23 0.71 -24.50 -13.21
CA PRO A 23 2.04 -23.96 -12.94
C PRO A 23 2.58 -23.22 -14.18
N ALA A 24 3.13 -22.03 -13.96
CA ALA A 24 3.88 -21.27 -14.96
C ALA A 24 5.29 -20.99 -14.43
N VAL A 25 6.29 -21.17 -15.28
CA VAL A 25 7.72 -21.02 -14.93
C VAL A 25 8.23 -19.68 -15.45
N TYR A 26 8.90 -18.93 -14.59
CA TYR A 26 9.48 -17.63 -14.90
C TYR A 26 10.98 -17.63 -14.59
N GLY A 27 11.82 -17.45 -15.62
CA GLY A 27 13.27 -17.34 -15.45
C GLY A 27 13.66 -16.03 -14.78
N HIS A 28 14.63 -16.09 -13.86
CA HIS A 28 15.09 -14.96 -13.06
C HIS A 28 16.61 -14.78 -13.01
N GLU A 29 17.37 -15.46 -13.88
CA GLU A 29 18.85 -15.49 -13.90
C GLU A 29 19.58 -14.13 -13.88
N LYS A 30 18.87 -12.99 -13.96
CA LYS A 30 19.38 -11.61 -13.83
C LYS A 30 18.47 -10.68 -13.01
N ILE A 31 17.61 -11.23 -12.16
CA ILE A 31 16.66 -10.47 -11.34
C ILE A 31 17.05 -10.68 -9.87
N ASP A 32 17.64 -9.66 -9.25
CA ASP A 32 18.07 -9.73 -7.85
C ASP A 32 16.93 -9.48 -6.85
N TYR A 33 15.84 -8.84 -7.31
CA TYR A 33 14.76 -8.39 -6.44
C TYR A 33 13.38 -8.66 -7.04
N VAL A 34 12.47 -9.14 -6.19
CA VAL A 34 11.04 -9.20 -6.48
C VAL A 34 10.31 -8.20 -5.57
N PHE A 35 9.37 -7.48 -6.16
CA PHE A 35 8.47 -6.58 -5.43
C PHE A 35 7.10 -7.24 -5.34
N ILE A 36 6.61 -7.45 -4.12
CA ILE A 36 5.24 -7.87 -3.88
C ILE A 36 4.41 -6.61 -3.70
N ASP A 37 3.47 -6.41 -4.62
CA ASP A 37 2.55 -5.28 -4.56
C ASP A 37 1.67 -5.38 -3.31
N PRO A 38 1.44 -4.25 -2.61
CA PRO A 38 0.58 -4.24 -1.45
C PRO A 38 -0.86 -4.59 -1.86
N GLY A 39 -1.44 -5.55 -1.14
CA GLY A 39 -2.79 -6.03 -1.41
C GLY A 39 -3.88 -4.99 -1.12
N PHE A 40 -5.13 -5.38 -1.39
CA PHE A 40 -6.30 -4.54 -1.16
C PHE A 40 -6.38 -4.01 0.29
N THR A 41 -5.93 -4.80 1.27
CA THR A 41 -5.84 -4.41 2.69
C THR A 41 -5.01 -3.14 2.90
N GLY A 42 -3.89 -2.96 2.20
CA GLY A 42 -3.06 -1.75 2.32
C GLY A 42 -3.80 -0.49 1.88
N LYS A 43 -4.64 -0.59 0.84
CA LYS A 43 -5.50 0.52 0.38
C LYS A 43 -6.59 0.84 1.39
N LEU A 44 -7.21 -0.18 2.00
CA LEU A 44 -8.20 0.01 3.06
C LEU A 44 -7.60 0.71 4.28
N MET A 45 -6.39 0.33 4.68
CA MET A 45 -5.69 1.00 5.78
C MET A 45 -5.41 2.47 5.45
N ALA A 46 -4.92 2.76 4.23
CA ALA A 46 -4.71 4.14 3.80
C ALA A 46 -6.01 4.97 3.80
N LEU A 47 -7.13 4.40 3.34
CA LEU A 47 -8.45 5.01 3.40
C LEU A 47 -8.89 5.27 4.84
N GLY A 48 -8.69 4.30 5.74
CA GLY A 48 -9.02 4.42 7.16
C GLY A 48 -8.27 5.57 7.83
N VAL A 49 -6.96 5.70 7.60
CA VAL A 49 -6.18 6.85 8.12
C VAL A 49 -6.68 8.17 7.52
N GLY A 50 -7.06 8.18 6.25
CA GLY A 50 -7.72 9.34 5.64
C GLY A 50 -9.00 9.74 6.36
N LEU A 51 -9.91 8.79 6.60
CA LEU A 51 -11.17 9.06 7.31
C LEU A 51 -10.93 9.64 8.71
N VAL A 52 -9.96 9.08 9.45
CA VAL A 52 -9.57 9.62 10.77
C VAL A 52 -9.04 11.05 10.65
N GLY A 53 -8.19 11.32 9.65
CA GLY A 53 -7.68 12.66 9.38
C GLY A 53 -8.78 13.67 9.05
N GLY A 54 -9.78 13.27 8.25
CA GLY A 54 -10.91 14.13 7.91
C GLY A 54 -11.82 14.43 9.10
N ALA A 55 -12.16 13.39 9.88
CA ALA A 55 -12.92 13.56 11.11
C ALA A 55 -12.20 14.47 12.11
N ALA A 56 -10.89 14.28 12.30
CA ALA A 56 -10.07 15.14 13.15
C ALA A 56 -10.05 16.59 12.66
N GLY A 57 -9.93 16.81 11.34
CA GLY A 57 -10.00 18.14 10.74
C GLY A 57 -11.33 18.84 10.98
N TYR A 58 -12.45 18.12 10.83
CA TYR A 58 -13.78 18.64 11.16
C TYR A 58 -13.90 19.01 12.65
N MET A 59 -13.44 18.12 13.54
CA MET A 59 -13.45 18.34 14.99
C MET A 59 -12.60 19.54 15.40
N ALA A 60 -11.43 19.72 14.79
CA ALA A 60 -10.56 20.87 15.05
C ALA A 60 -11.26 22.20 14.74
N VAL A 61 -12.03 22.28 13.65
CA VAL A 61 -12.76 23.50 13.27
C VAL A 61 -13.84 23.85 14.28
N ILE A 62 -14.64 22.87 14.74
CA ILE A 62 -15.74 23.13 15.68
C ILE A 62 -15.23 23.51 17.07
N ILE A 63 -14.05 23.00 17.48
CA ILE A 63 -13.40 23.37 18.75
C ILE A 63 -12.79 24.77 18.64
N ALA A 64 -12.07 25.06 17.55
CA ALA A 64 -11.35 26.32 17.40
C ALA A 64 -12.26 27.53 17.15
N LYS A 65 -13.42 27.32 16.49
CA LYS A 65 -14.34 28.41 16.15
C LYS A 65 -15.80 28.00 16.33
N LYS A 66 -16.42 28.54 17.38
CA LYS A 66 -17.87 28.47 17.58
C LYS A 66 -18.58 29.08 16.36
N ASN A 67 -19.56 28.37 15.80
CA ASN A 67 -20.33 28.76 14.60
C ASN A 67 -19.50 28.92 13.31
N ALA A 68 -18.45 28.11 13.13
CA ALA A 68 -17.78 28.02 11.82
C ALA A 68 -18.79 27.68 10.69
N ASN A 69 -18.70 28.40 9.57
CA ASN A 69 -19.52 28.13 8.39
C ASN A 69 -19.24 26.73 7.84
N ALA A 70 -20.25 26.07 7.28
CA ALA A 70 -20.20 24.72 6.72
C ALA A 70 -19.08 24.55 5.68
N SER A 71 -18.84 25.57 4.84
CA SER A 71 -17.74 25.55 3.87
C SER A 71 -16.37 25.35 4.53
N TRP A 72 -16.12 25.98 5.68
CA TRP A 72 -14.84 25.87 6.37
C TRP A 72 -14.63 24.52 7.02
N LYS A 73 -15.70 23.95 7.59
CA LYS A 73 -15.69 22.58 8.10
C LYS A 73 -15.39 21.57 6.99
N GLY A 74 -15.99 21.77 5.81
CA GLY A 74 -15.75 20.96 4.62
C GLY A 74 -14.30 21.03 4.15
N VAL A 75 -13.77 22.24 3.93
CA VAL A 75 -12.40 22.44 3.44
C VAL A 75 -11.35 21.79 4.37
N VAL A 76 -11.44 22.07 5.68
CA VAL A 76 -10.45 21.54 6.63
C VAL A 76 -10.59 20.02 6.80
N SER A 77 -11.81 19.48 6.77
CA SER A 77 -12.04 18.04 6.77
C SER A 77 -11.45 17.37 5.52
N SER A 78 -11.71 17.90 4.33
CA SER A 78 -11.15 17.36 3.09
C SER A 78 -9.62 17.43 3.07
N LEU A 79 -9.04 18.52 3.59
CA LEU A 79 -7.58 18.63 3.73
C LEU A 79 -7.02 17.59 4.71
N GLY A 80 -7.66 17.42 5.86
CA GLY A 80 -7.30 16.40 6.84
C GLY A 80 -7.38 14.99 6.25
N PHE A 81 -8.42 14.71 5.45
CA PHE A 81 -8.58 13.44 4.75
C PHE A 81 -7.46 13.19 3.74
N ALA A 82 -7.15 14.19 2.90
CA ALA A 82 -6.11 14.07 1.90
C ALA A 82 -4.72 13.84 2.52
N LEU A 83 -4.40 14.58 3.59
CA LEU A 83 -3.13 14.43 4.32
C LEU A 83 -3.05 13.09 5.04
N GLY A 84 -4.10 12.70 5.76
CA GLY A 84 -4.20 11.40 6.43
C GLY A 84 -4.08 10.24 5.43
N GLY A 85 -4.78 10.33 4.30
CA GLY A 85 -4.73 9.33 3.23
C GLY A 85 -3.34 9.23 2.59
N ARG A 86 -2.66 10.36 2.36
CA ARG A 86 -1.29 10.38 1.84
C ARG A 86 -0.29 9.72 2.80
N ILE A 87 -0.39 10.00 4.10
CA ILE A 87 0.44 9.37 5.13
C ILE A 87 0.13 7.87 5.19
N GLY A 88 -1.15 7.51 5.28
CA GLY A 88 -1.59 6.12 5.28
C GLY A 88 -1.10 5.33 4.07
N PHE A 89 -1.15 5.92 2.87
CA PHE A 89 -0.64 5.30 1.65
C PHE A 89 0.87 5.05 1.72
N LYS A 90 1.66 6.04 2.17
CA LYS A 90 3.10 5.87 2.35
C LYS A 90 3.47 4.84 3.41
N THR A 91 2.62 4.63 4.41
CA THR A 91 2.87 3.69 5.51
C THR A 91 2.44 2.27 5.16
N PHE A 92 1.22 2.10 4.63
CA PHE A 92 0.59 0.79 4.47
C PHE A 92 0.58 0.28 3.02
N PHE A 93 0.81 1.14 2.04
CA PHE A 93 0.85 0.78 0.62
C PHE A 93 2.30 0.81 0.11
N LYS A 94 3.21 0.16 0.83
CA LYS A 94 4.59 -0.06 0.41
C LYS A 94 4.77 -1.46 -0.16
N PRO A 95 5.35 -1.60 -1.37
CA PRO A 95 5.76 -2.90 -1.87
C PRO A 95 6.79 -3.55 -0.94
N LEU A 96 6.64 -4.84 -0.71
CA LEU A 96 7.66 -5.63 -0.03
C LEU A 96 8.73 -5.99 -1.05
N LYS A 97 9.95 -5.51 -0.81
CA LYS A 97 11.14 -5.87 -1.60
C LYS A 97 11.76 -7.11 -1.00
N ILE A 98 11.77 -8.21 -1.74
CA ILE A 98 12.41 -9.47 -1.36
C ILE A 98 13.67 -9.62 -2.21
N ASP A 99 14.80 -9.87 -1.54
CA ASP A 99 16.05 -10.25 -2.19
C ASP A 99 16.03 -11.74 -2.51
N ILE A 100 16.23 -12.06 -3.77
CA ILE A 100 16.23 -13.41 -4.34
C ILE A 100 17.57 -13.75 -5.00
N SER A 101 18.59 -12.91 -4.82
CA SER A 101 19.90 -13.06 -5.47
C SER A 101 20.72 -14.26 -4.98
N GLY A 102 20.23 -14.99 -3.97
CA GLY A 102 20.92 -16.14 -3.37
C GLY A 102 22.19 -15.75 -2.59
N LYS A 103 22.51 -14.46 -2.47
CA LYS A 103 23.66 -13.97 -1.69
C LYS A 103 23.22 -13.77 -0.24
N THR A 104 23.51 -14.73 0.62
CA THR A 104 23.55 -14.47 2.07
C THR A 104 24.59 -13.39 2.32
N ARG A 105 24.21 -12.31 3.01
CA ARG A 105 25.07 -11.19 3.42
C ARG A 105 26.54 -11.61 3.56
N GLU A 106 27.42 -10.98 2.78
CA GLU A 106 28.86 -10.96 3.07
C GLU A 106 29.12 -10.36 4.46
#